data_AF-A0A945LXA9-F1
#
_entry.id   AF-A0A945LXA9-F1
#
_cell.length_a   1.000
_cell.length_b   1.000
_cell.length_c   1.000
_cell.angle_alpha   90.00
_cell.angle_beta   90.00
_cell.angle_gamma   90.00
#
_symmetry.space_group_name_H-M   'P 1'
#
loop_
_entity.id
_entity.type
_entity.pdbx_description
1 polymer ?
#
loop_
_entity_poly.entity_id
_entity_poly.type
_entity_poly.pdbx_seq_one_letter_code
_entity_poly.pdbx_strand_id
1 'polypeptide(L)'
;MRNRDLKLEDFSVGDYVVFRRKFSRADYMAFAKLSGDWNPLHSSLKHARQTEFSEPIVPVHLAAAPLSAIAGMVLPGRRALYLGSNLRAINPIKFDQEITYSAKVVARGELANVLTLRVLAFDKETVFLEADIRVAIRDHVPPPDKTEKPAPWKIKNSKDNRWALVTGASGEIGRAVSKRLAQNGWNLILNYCSDRASAEELAKQCRIDGVEAKPVKADLASSRGLRKLVDLVNENGEVTCLVHAASPPVESPMDALMAVNYQAIEALGNALLHGMLCRQEGIVTLIGSSALQVGSAKWANYIAAKAAAVSYMEGLRRHYGSYGVRPLTVAPGFVATSFSQDYRAEDMSVLEPEEVSDLLVSEIIDGNDSSKEGYIWLESSGVKRGSYGFYADGGPARKKLENEPVHRSGQLLEQRHSDGEDLASLVKNFFKLPPQTNIEHAGLDITPGWDSLRHIELMLYIEEHLGIHLKSGDIESTTTFQNLSSLISSRISGED
;
A
#
# COMPACT_ATOMS: atom_id res chain seq x y z
N MET A 1 6.75 -26.82 -8.24
CA MET A 1 6.65 -28.12 -8.97
C MET A 1 6.63 -27.88 -10.48
N ARG A 2 7.08 -28.84 -11.33
CA ARG A 2 6.83 -28.77 -12.79
C ARG A 2 5.41 -29.27 -13.03
N ASN A 3 4.56 -28.46 -13.67
CA ASN A 3 3.11 -28.67 -13.74
C ASN A 3 2.76 -30.05 -14.35
N ARG A 4 2.34 -30.97 -13.49
CA ARG A 4 1.75 -32.27 -13.85
C ARG A 4 0.39 -32.30 -13.16
N ASP A 5 -0.68 -32.21 -13.93
CA ASP A 5 -2.09 -32.46 -13.58
C ASP A 5 -2.44 -32.31 -12.09
N LEU A 6 -2.20 -31.10 -11.57
CA LEU A 6 -2.44 -30.75 -10.18
C LEU A 6 -3.95 -30.73 -9.89
N LYS A 7 -4.32 -31.18 -8.71
CA LYS A 7 -5.66 -31.09 -8.15
C LYS A 7 -5.81 -29.81 -7.33
N LEU A 8 -7.02 -29.48 -6.91
CA LEU A 8 -7.27 -28.32 -6.04
C LEU A 8 -6.45 -28.34 -4.75
N GLU A 9 -6.27 -29.52 -4.16
CA GLU A 9 -5.51 -29.72 -2.93
C GLU A 9 -4.04 -29.34 -3.05
N ASP A 10 -3.49 -29.38 -4.28
CA ASP A 10 -2.09 -29.04 -4.55
C ASP A 10 -1.84 -27.52 -4.63
N PHE A 11 -2.91 -26.71 -4.65
CA PHE A 11 -2.82 -25.26 -4.70
C PHE A 11 -3.06 -24.63 -3.34
N SER A 12 -2.21 -23.66 -3.01
CA SER A 12 -2.30 -22.81 -1.83
C SER A 12 -2.54 -21.37 -2.23
N VAL A 13 -3.29 -20.62 -1.41
CA VAL A 13 -3.35 -19.16 -1.54
C VAL A 13 -1.94 -18.59 -1.41
N GLY A 14 -1.56 -17.73 -2.35
CA GLY A 14 -0.19 -17.23 -2.46
C GLY A 14 0.65 -17.91 -3.53
N ASP A 15 0.20 -19.04 -4.09
CA ASP A 15 0.86 -19.64 -5.26
C ASP A 15 0.79 -18.68 -6.44
N TYR A 16 1.92 -18.48 -7.12
CA TYR A 16 2.01 -17.59 -8.25
C TYR A 16 2.94 -18.10 -9.34
N VAL A 17 2.75 -17.54 -10.52
CA VAL A 17 3.55 -17.81 -11.71
C VAL A 17 3.84 -16.51 -12.43
N VAL A 18 5.04 -16.42 -13.00
CA VAL A 18 5.49 -15.25 -13.75
C VAL A 18 6.02 -15.71 -15.10
N PHE A 19 5.64 -14.99 -16.16
CA PHE A 19 6.22 -15.16 -17.48
C PHE A 19 6.19 -13.85 -18.25
N ARG A 20 6.94 -13.79 -19.36
CA ARG A 20 7.05 -12.60 -20.19
C ARG A 20 6.50 -12.84 -21.59
N ARG A 21 5.96 -11.80 -22.21
CA ARG A 21 5.46 -11.83 -23.58
C ARG A 21 5.67 -10.48 -24.26
N LYS A 22 5.90 -10.53 -25.57
CA LYS A 22 5.87 -9.37 -26.47
C LYS A 22 4.73 -9.55 -27.45
N PHE A 23 4.18 -8.44 -27.91
CA PHE A 23 3.17 -8.42 -28.97
C PHE A 23 3.75 -7.63 -30.14
N SER A 24 3.94 -8.32 -31.26
CA SER A 24 4.44 -7.74 -32.49
C SER A 24 3.31 -7.23 -33.38
N ARG A 25 3.67 -6.51 -34.43
CA ARG A 25 2.71 -6.16 -35.49
C ARG A 25 2.11 -7.38 -36.17
N ALA A 26 2.87 -8.46 -36.32
CA ALA A 26 2.39 -9.70 -36.91
C ALA A 26 1.32 -10.35 -36.01
N ASP A 27 1.50 -10.33 -34.69
CA ASP A 27 0.49 -10.81 -33.74
C ASP A 27 -0.81 -10.01 -33.87
N TYR A 28 -0.71 -8.69 -34.01
CA TYR A 28 -1.89 -7.85 -34.25
C TYR A 28 -2.55 -8.13 -35.60
N MET A 29 -1.80 -8.34 -36.69
CA MET A 29 -2.41 -8.71 -37.97
C MET A 29 -3.17 -10.04 -37.88
N ALA A 30 -2.61 -11.03 -37.19
CA ALA A 30 -3.29 -12.31 -36.94
C ALA A 30 -4.55 -12.12 -36.07
N PHE A 31 -4.46 -11.29 -35.02
CA PHE A 31 -5.59 -10.94 -34.17
C PHE A 31 -6.69 -10.23 -34.96
N ALA A 32 -6.38 -9.17 -35.70
CA ALA A 32 -7.32 -8.39 -36.50
C ALA A 32 -8.06 -9.26 -37.54
N LYS A 33 -7.35 -10.20 -38.18
CA LYS A 33 -7.96 -11.16 -39.10
C LYS A 33 -8.95 -12.10 -38.40
N LEU A 34 -8.66 -12.51 -37.17
CA LEU A 34 -9.51 -13.40 -36.38
C LEU A 34 -10.70 -12.67 -35.75
N SER A 35 -10.46 -11.50 -35.15
CA SER A 35 -11.42 -10.74 -34.36
C SER A 35 -12.27 -9.77 -35.20
N GLY A 36 -11.79 -9.38 -36.38
CA GLY A 36 -12.37 -8.31 -37.18
C GLY A 36 -12.00 -6.90 -36.68
N ASP A 37 -11.16 -6.78 -35.65
CA ASP A 37 -10.72 -5.48 -35.14
C ASP A 37 -9.60 -4.88 -36.00
N TRP A 38 -10.01 -4.00 -36.91
CA TRP A 38 -9.12 -3.24 -37.79
C TRP A 38 -8.97 -1.78 -37.37
N ASN A 39 -9.22 -1.46 -36.09
CA ASN A 39 -9.19 -0.08 -35.61
C ASN A 39 -7.85 0.60 -35.99
N PRO A 40 -7.88 1.77 -36.67
CA PRO A 40 -6.68 2.47 -37.10
C PRO A 40 -5.76 2.88 -35.94
N LEU A 41 -6.28 2.96 -34.71
CA LEU A 41 -5.50 3.18 -33.49
C LEU A 41 -4.41 2.12 -33.30
N HIS A 42 -4.64 0.89 -33.75
CA HIS A 42 -3.71 -0.22 -33.61
C HIS A 42 -2.82 -0.43 -34.84
N SER A 43 -3.21 0.07 -36.01
CA SER A 43 -2.52 -0.21 -37.29
C SER A 43 -1.79 1.01 -37.90
N SER A 44 -2.36 2.20 -37.77
CA SER A 44 -1.96 3.37 -38.55
C SER A 44 -1.16 4.35 -37.70
N LEU A 45 0.12 4.51 -38.02
CA LEU A 45 0.97 5.51 -37.38
C LEU A 45 0.45 6.94 -37.61
N LYS A 46 -0.12 7.22 -38.80
CA LYS A 46 -0.69 8.54 -39.12
C LYS A 46 -1.88 8.86 -38.20
N HIS A 47 -2.74 7.88 -37.95
CA HIS A 47 -3.91 8.07 -37.09
C HIS A 47 -3.50 8.13 -35.62
N ALA A 48 -2.65 7.22 -35.15
CA ALA A 48 -2.24 7.19 -33.74
C ALA A 48 -1.52 8.49 -33.30
N ARG A 49 -0.76 9.14 -34.20
CA ARG A 49 -0.16 10.47 -33.96
C ARG A 49 -1.16 11.59 -33.69
N GLN A 50 -2.44 11.39 -34.03
CA GLN A 50 -3.53 12.35 -33.80
C GLN A 50 -4.28 12.07 -32.49
N THR A 51 -3.88 11.04 -31.74
CA THR A 51 -4.48 10.63 -30.46
C THR A 51 -3.51 10.87 -29.31
N GLU A 52 -3.98 10.79 -28.07
CA GLU A 52 -3.15 10.89 -26.86
C GLU A 52 -2.02 9.85 -26.80
N PHE A 53 -2.14 8.74 -27.54
CA PHE A 53 -1.14 7.67 -27.55
C PHE A 53 0.09 7.98 -28.41
N SER A 54 -0.03 8.89 -29.39
CA SER A 54 1.02 9.31 -30.34
C SER A 54 1.64 8.22 -31.25
N GLU A 55 1.48 6.94 -30.92
CA GLU A 55 1.93 5.78 -31.68
C GLU A 55 0.92 4.62 -31.51
N PRO A 56 0.86 3.65 -32.44
CA PRO A 56 -0.17 2.63 -32.33
C PRO A 56 0.11 1.66 -31.19
N ILE A 57 -0.94 1.31 -30.45
CA ILE A 57 -0.89 0.50 -29.23
C ILE A 57 -1.45 -0.90 -29.47
N VAL A 58 -1.09 -1.84 -28.60
CA VAL A 58 -1.62 -3.22 -28.60
C VAL A 58 -3.10 -3.20 -28.20
N PRO A 59 -4.01 -3.85 -28.95
CA PRO A 59 -5.40 -4.00 -28.53
C PRO A 59 -5.52 -4.69 -27.17
N VAL A 60 -6.43 -4.22 -26.32
CA VAL A 60 -6.62 -4.76 -24.95
C VAL A 60 -6.89 -6.28 -24.97
N HIS A 61 -7.72 -6.76 -25.90
CA HIS A 61 -8.03 -8.19 -26.03
C HIS A 61 -6.84 -9.03 -26.51
N LEU A 62 -5.95 -8.45 -27.33
CA LEU A 62 -4.70 -9.11 -27.69
C LEU A 62 -3.76 -9.20 -26.47
N ALA A 63 -3.66 -8.12 -25.70
CA ALA A 63 -2.92 -8.10 -24.44
C ALA A 63 -3.54 -9.02 -23.36
N ALA A 64 -4.85 -9.29 -23.43
CA ALA A 64 -5.55 -10.22 -22.55
C ALA A 64 -5.47 -11.69 -23.02
N ALA A 65 -5.01 -11.98 -24.24
CA ALA A 65 -4.90 -13.35 -24.74
C ALA A 65 -4.12 -14.31 -23.81
N PRO A 66 -3.05 -13.89 -23.10
CA PRO A 66 -2.37 -14.74 -22.13
C PRO A 66 -3.23 -15.20 -20.94
N LEU A 67 -4.33 -14.51 -20.61
CA LEU A 67 -5.25 -14.94 -19.54
C LEU A 67 -5.84 -16.32 -19.84
N SER A 68 -6.13 -16.61 -21.11
CA SER A 68 -6.59 -17.93 -21.55
C SER A 68 -5.54 -19.02 -21.29
N ALA A 69 -4.26 -18.72 -21.60
CA ALA A 69 -3.16 -19.65 -21.32
C ALA A 69 -2.96 -19.85 -19.81
N ILE A 70 -3.03 -18.77 -19.01
CA ILE A 70 -2.95 -18.82 -17.56
C ILE A 70 -4.02 -19.78 -17.00
N ALA A 71 -5.28 -19.53 -17.34
CA ALA A 71 -6.41 -20.32 -16.86
C ALA A 71 -6.37 -21.77 -17.35
N GLY A 72 -6.08 -21.98 -18.63
CA GLY A 72 -6.18 -23.30 -19.28
C GLY A 72 -4.95 -24.19 -19.13
N MET A 73 -3.76 -23.60 -18.91
CA MET A 73 -2.48 -24.31 -19.05
C MET A 73 -1.51 -24.10 -17.89
N VAL A 74 -1.67 -23.03 -17.10
CA VAL A 74 -0.71 -22.68 -16.04
C VAL A 74 -1.27 -22.96 -14.65
N LEU A 75 -2.40 -22.32 -14.30
CA LEU A 75 -3.08 -22.43 -13.01
C LEU A 75 -4.57 -22.68 -13.28
N PRO A 76 -5.11 -23.88 -13.00
CA PRO A 76 -4.47 -25.06 -12.42
C PRO A 76 -3.72 -25.97 -13.42
N GLY A 77 -3.86 -25.72 -14.72
CA GLY A 77 -3.37 -26.63 -15.78
C GLY A 77 -4.51 -27.28 -16.57
N ARG A 78 -4.23 -28.42 -17.21
CA ARG A 78 -5.05 -28.94 -18.34
C ARG A 78 -6.47 -29.39 -17.99
N ARG A 79 -6.78 -29.61 -16.71
CA ARG A 79 -8.14 -29.92 -16.23
C ARG A 79 -8.98 -28.69 -15.91
N ALA A 80 -8.46 -27.51 -16.22
CA ALA A 80 -9.17 -26.26 -16.06
C ALA A 80 -10.43 -26.17 -16.93
N LEU A 81 -11.40 -25.43 -16.42
CA LEU A 81 -12.48 -24.82 -17.19
C LEU A 81 -12.52 -23.33 -16.83
N TYR A 82 -12.30 -22.48 -17.82
CA TYR A 82 -12.38 -21.03 -17.66
C TYR A 82 -13.85 -20.64 -17.47
N LEU A 83 -14.23 -20.18 -16.28
CA LEU A 83 -15.63 -19.82 -15.97
C LEU A 83 -15.95 -18.37 -16.31
N GLY A 84 -14.99 -17.47 -16.13
CA GLY A 84 -15.14 -16.06 -16.44
C GLY A 84 -14.01 -15.22 -15.86
N SER A 85 -13.91 -13.98 -16.32
CA SER A 85 -12.93 -13.03 -15.80
C SER A 85 -13.43 -11.61 -15.90
N ASN A 86 -13.00 -10.79 -14.96
CA ASN A 86 -13.10 -9.34 -15.03
C ASN A 86 -11.75 -8.77 -15.44
N LEU A 87 -11.76 -7.77 -16.31
CA LEU A 87 -10.57 -7.19 -16.91
C LEU A 87 -10.63 -5.67 -16.82
N ARG A 88 -9.52 -5.06 -16.39
CA ARG A 88 -9.35 -3.60 -16.44
C ARG A 88 -8.04 -3.26 -17.12
N ALA A 89 -8.12 -2.46 -18.18
CA ALA A 89 -6.97 -1.83 -18.79
C ALA A 89 -6.66 -0.53 -18.02
N ILE A 90 -5.40 -0.38 -17.61
CA ILE A 90 -4.93 0.72 -16.77
C ILE A 90 -4.06 1.66 -17.60
N ASN A 91 -3.09 1.12 -18.34
CA ASN A 91 -2.18 1.88 -19.20
C ASN A 91 -2.07 1.22 -20.59
N PRO A 92 -1.82 2.01 -21.66
CA PRO A 92 -1.62 1.46 -22.99
C PRO A 92 -0.31 0.68 -23.11
N ILE A 93 -0.32 -0.40 -23.89
CA ILE A 93 0.86 -1.22 -24.18
C ILE A 93 1.37 -0.88 -25.59
N LYS A 94 2.67 -0.64 -25.72
CA LYS A 94 3.31 -0.45 -27.03
C LYS A 94 3.68 -1.79 -27.64
N PHE A 95 3.70 -1.85 -28.98
CA PHE A 95 4.20 -3.03 -29.68
C PHE A 95 5.66 -3.29 -29.35
N ASP A 96 6.04 -4.57 -29.35
CA ASP A 96 7.39 -5.10 -29.09
C ASP A 96 7.96 -4.79 -27.68
N GLN A 97 7.17 -4.13 -26.82
CA GLN A 97 7.46 -3.97 -25.40
C GLN A 97 7.36 -5.33 -24.69
N GLU A 98 8.33 -5.62 -23.82
CA GLU A 98 8.31 -6.82 -22.99
C GLU A 98 7.37 -6.62 -21.80
N ILE A 99 6.30 -7.43 -21.75
CA ILE A 99 5.31 -7.39 -20.66
C ILE A 99 5.49 -8.61 -19.78
N THR A 100 5.58 -8.38 -18.47
CA THR A 100 5.58 -9.41 -17.44
C THR A 100 4.15 -9.68 -16.98
N TYR A 101 3.72 -10.93 -17.06
CA TYR A 101 2.45 -11.40 -16.50
C TYR A 101 2.72 -12.14 -15.20
N SER A 102 2.10 -11.67 -14.12
CA SER A 102 2.04 -12.39 -12.84
C SER A 102 0.62 -12.87 -12.62
N ALA A 103 0.42 -14.16 -12.37
CA ALA A 103 -0.86 -14.71 -11.94
C ALA A 103 -0.72 -15.36 -10.56
N LYS A 104 -1.56 -14.97 -9.61
CA LYS A 104 -1.54 -15.41 -8.21
C LYS A 104 -2.88 -16.02 -7.80
N VAL A 105 -2.84 -17.16 -7.11
CA VAL A 105 -4.01 -17.75 -6.45
C VAL A 105 -4.38 -16.90 -5.24
N VAL A 106 -5.55 -16.25 -5.29
CA VAL A 106 -6.05 -15.38 -4.22
C VAL A 106 -7.17 -16.02 -3.41
N ALA A 107 -7.88 -17.01 -3.96
CA ALA A 107 -8.87 -17.78 -3.23
C ALA A 107 -9.04 -19.20 -3.78
N ARG A 108 -9.43 -20.12 -2.90
CA ARG A 108 -9.75 -21.52 -3.19
C ARG A 108 -11.15 -21.85 -2.68
N GLY A 109 -12.08 -22.11 -3.59
CA GLY A 109 -13.43 -22.54 -3.27
C GLY A 109 -13.55 -24.05 -3.33
N GLU A 110 -13.50 -24.71 -2.17
CA GLU A 110 -13.48 -26.18 -2.09
C GLU A 110 -14.77 -26.83 -2.61
N LEU A 111 -15.94 -26.34 -2.19
CA LEU A 111 -17.24 -26.89 -2.58
C LEU A 111 -17.49 -26.82 -4.09
N ALA A 112 -17.08 -25.72 -4.72
CA ALA A 112 -17.26 -25.50 -6.16
C ALA A 112 -16.09 -26.02 -6.99
N ASN A 113 -15.00 -26.45 -6.34
CA ASN A 113 -13.73 -26.78 -6.96
C ASN A 113 -13.20 -25.66 -7.89
N VAL A 114 -13.20 -24.42 -7.38
CA VAL A 114 -12.82 -23.20 -8.14
C VAL A 114 -11.60 -22.53 -7.53
N LEU A 115 -10.67 -22.11 -8.39
CA LEU A 115 -9.62 -21.14 -8.07
C LEU A 115 -10.01 -19.76 -8.57
N THR A 116 -9.76 -18.75 -7.72
CA THR A 116 -9.75 -17.36 -8.14
C THR A 116 -8.31 -16.92 -8.27
N LEU A 117 -7.96 -16.40 -9.44
CA LEU A 117 -6.63 -15.91 -9.77
C LEU A 117 -6.68 -14.40 -9.99
N ARG A 118 -5.74 -13.66 -9.39
CA ARG A 118 -5.44 -12.28 -9.76
C ARG A 118 -4.29 -12.26 -10.74
N VAL A 119 -4.45 -11.55 -11.86
CA VAL A 119 -3.43 -11.39 -12.88
C VAL A 119 -3.06 -9.92 -13.03
N LEU A 120 -1.76 -9.64 -13.02
CA LEU A 120 -1.19 -8.33 -13.38
C LEU A 120 -0.34 -8.49 -14.64
N ALA A 121 -0.49 -7.56 -15.58
CA ALA A 121 0.44 -7.39 -16.69
C ALA A 121 1.16 -6.05 -16.52
N PHE A 122 2.49 -6.07 -16.41
CA PHE A 122 3.28 -4.89 -16.06
C PHE A 122 4.69 -4.93 -16.67
N ASP A 123 5.33 -3.78 -16.74
CA ASP A 123 6.75 -3.64 -17.10
C ASP A 123 7.38 -2.66 -16.11
N LYS A 124 8.48 -3.09 -15.48
CA LYS A 124 9.08 -2.41 -14.32
C LYS A 124 8.04 -2.11 -13.23
N GLU A 125 7.62 -0.85 -13.13
CA GLU A 125 6.66 -0.32 -12.17
C GLU A 125 5.30 0.05 -12.81
N THR A 126 5.21 0.07 -14.14
CA THR A 126 3.97 0.42 -14.84
C THR A 126 3.09 -0.80 -15.01
N VAL A 127 1.91 -0.78 -14.38
CA VAL A 127 0.87 -1.80 -14.57
C VAL A 127 -0.02 -1.41 -15.74
N PHE A 128 -0.18 -2.31 -16.71
CA PHE A 128 -1.00 -2.08 -17.90
C PHE A 128 -2.40 -2.68 -17.79
N LEU A 129 -2.51 -3.80 -17.09
CA LEU A 129 -3.73 -4.60 -17.05
C LEU A 129 -3.81 -5.34 -15.73
N GLU A 130 -4.99 -5.32 -15.12
CA GLU A 130 -5.36 -6.20 -14.01
C GLU A 130 -6.57 -7.06 -14.42
N ALA A 131 -6.58 -8.31 -13.96
CA ALA A 131 -7.71 -9.19 -14.19
C ALA A 131 -7.93 -10.14 -13.01
N ASP A 132 -9.19 -10.44 -12.73
CA ASP A 132 -9.56 -11.56 -11.86
C ASP A 132 -10.14 -12.66 -12.73
N ILE A 133 -9.61 -13.88 -12.61
CA ILE A 133 -10.04 -15.06 -13.36
C ILE A 133 -10.64 -16.07 -12.38
N ARG A 134 -11.81 -16.63 -12.73
CA ARG A 134 -12.38 -17.79 -12.06
C ARG A 134 -12.20 -19.03 -12.92
N VAL A 135 -11.58 -20.05 -12.35
CA VAL A 135 -11.27 -21.30 -13.06
C VAL A 135 -11.74 -22.48 -12.23
N ALA A 136 -12.60 -23.33 -12.80
CA ALA A 136 -12.95 -24.61 -12.18
C ALA A 136 -11.86 -25.64 -12.47
N ILE A 137 -11.52 -26.43 -11.46
CA ILE A 137 -10.68 -27.61 -11.61
C ILE A 137 -11.60 -28.82 -11.74
N ARG A 138 -11.46 -29.56 -12.83
CA ARG A 138 -12.30 -30.74 -13.10
C ARG A 138 -11.56 -32.01 -12.69
N ASP A 139 -11.42 -32.24 -11.39
CA ASP A 139 -10.64 -33.37 -10.86
C ASP A 139 -11.16 -34.75 -11.31
N HIS A 140 -12.44 -34.84 -11.66
CA HIS A 140 -13.07 -36.06 -12.19
C HIS A 140 -12.64 -36.41 -13.63
N VAL A 141 -12.06 -35.46 -14.38
CA VAL A 141 -11.58 -35.70 -15.73
C VAL A 141 -10.23 -36.42 -15.66
N PRO A 142 -10.03 -37.53 -16.41
CA PRO A 142 -8.75 -38.23 -16.44
C PRO A 142 -7.60 -37.28 -16.77
N PRO A 143 -6.41 -37.45 -16.16
CA PRO A 143 -5.26 -36.66 -16.54
C PRO A 143 -4.94 -36.88 -18.03
N PRO A 144 -4.57 -35.83 -18.77
CA PRO A 144 -4.11 -35.94 -20.16
C PRO A 144 -2.93 -36.93 -20.29
N ASP A 145 -2.73 -37.45 -21.49
CA ASP A 145 -1.74 -38.50 -21.75
C ASP A 145 -0.33 -38.08 -21.27
N LYS A 146 0.34 -38.99 -20.56
CA LYS A 146 1.66 -38.78 -19.92
C LYS A 146 2.79 -38.56 -20.93
N THR A 147 2.54 -38.81 -22.21
CA THR A 147 3.48 -38.60 -23.32
C THR A 147 3.69 -37.12 -23.65
N GLU A 148 2.79 -36.24 -23.22
CA GLU A 148 2.88 -34.80 -23.47
C GLU A 148 3.82 -34.09 -22.49
N LYS A 149 4.75 -33.28 -23.00
CA LYS A 149 5.72 -32.55 -22.18
C LYS A 149 5.00 -31.64 -21.16
N PRO A 150 5.42 -31.63 -19.88
CA PRO A 150 4.84 -30.73 -18.88
C PRO A 150 5.08 -29.28 -19.31
N ALA A 151 4.13 -28.41 -18.99
CA ALA A 151 4.26 -27.00 -19.29
C ALA A 151 5.50 -26.42 -18.56
N PRO A 152 6.26 -25.49 -19.17
CA PRO A 152 7.56 -25.04 -18.66
C PRO A 152 7.47 -24.18 -17.39
N TRP A 153 6.27 -23.95 -16.86
CA TRP A 153 6.00 -22.99 -15.82
C TRP A 153 6.38 -23.53 -14.43
N LYS A 154 7.09 -22.71 -13.66
CA LYS A 154 7.44 -23.00 -12.25
C LYS A 154 6.50 -22.22 -11.34
N ILE A 155 5.57 -22.92 -10.71
CA ILE A 155 4.75 -22.37 -9.64
C ILE A 155 5.63 -22.18 -8.40
N LYS A 156 5.58 -20.99 -7.81
CA LYS A 156 6.25 -20.60 -6.57
C LYS A 156 5.18 -20.24 -5.54
N ASN A 157 5.45 -20.42 -4.25
CA ASN A 157 4.61 -19.86 -3.19
C ASN A 157 5.26 -18.59 -2.63
N SER A 158 4.48 -17.56 -2.32
CA SER A 158 5.01 -16.30 -1.79
C SER A 158 5.57 -16.41 -0.36
N LYS A 159 5.20 -17.46 0.38
CA LYS A 159 5.67 -17.71 1.75
C LYS A 159 6.97 -18.52 1.81
N ASP A 160 7.39 -19.12 0.70
CA ASP A 160 8.64 -19.88 0.64
C ASP A 160 9.84 -18.92 0.65
N ASN A 161 10.80 -19.15 1.54
CA ASN A 161 12.11 -18.49 1.56
C ASN A 161 12.04 -16.94 1.66
N ARG A 162 11.47 -16.42 2.74
CA ARG A 162 11.27 -14.97 2.96
C ARG A 162 12.57 -14.27 3.38
N TRP A 163 12.99 -13.28 2.60
CA TRP A 163 14.14 -12.43 2.90
C TRP A 163 13.71 -11.00 3.27
N ALA A 164 14.30 -10.46 4.34
CA ALA A 164 14.21 -9.05 4.70
C ALA A 164 15.57 -8.35 4.57
N LEU A 165 15.58 -7.17 3.95
CA LEU A 165 16.70 -6.23 4.00
C LEU A 165 16.45 -5.25 5.15
N VAL A 166 17.35 -5.21 6.13
CA VAL A 166 17.31 -4.23 7.22
C VAL A 166 18.46 -3.24 7.04
N THR A 167 18.15 -1.96 6.78
CA THR A 167 19.16 -0.89 6.77
C THR A 167 19.38 -0.36 8.18
N GLY A 168 20.62 0.02 8.49
CA GLY A 168 20.97 0.48 9.84
C GLY A 168 20.88 -0.64 10.90
N ALA A 169 21.12 -1.88 10.51
CA ALA A 169 21.00 -3.07 11.38
C ALA A 169 21.97 -3.06 12.57
N SER A 170 23.07 -2.29 12.49
CA SER A 170 24.00 -2.09 13.61
C SER A 170 23.47 -1.10 14.66
N GLY A 171 22.47 -0.29 14.34
CA GLY A 171 21.79 0.60 15.29
C GLY A 171 20.80 -0.15 16.19
N GLU A 172 20.36 0.47 17.28
CA GLU A 172 19.55 -0.20 18.31
C GLU A 172 18.20 -0.72 17.80
N ILE A 173 17.41 0.13 17.12
CA ILE A 173 16.11 -0.28 16.54
C ILE A 173 16.32 -1.34 15.44
N GLY A 174 17.25 -1.08 14.52
CA GLY A 174 17.54 -2.02 13.42
C GLY A 174 17.98 -3.40 13.93
N ARG A 175 18.77 -3.44 15.01
CA ARG A 175 19.20 -4.67 15.68
C ARG A 175 18.04 -5.40 16.35
N ALA A 176 17.17 -4.69 17.08
CA ALA A 176 15.99 -5.27 17.71
C ALA A 176 15.05 -5.90 16.67
N VAL A 177 14.73 -5.15 15.60
CA VAL A 177 13.89 -5.63 14.49
C VAL A 177 14.52 -6.85 13.81
N SER A 178 15.84 -6.83 13.57
CA SER A 178 16.55 -7.95 12.95
C SER A 178 16.44 -9.23 13.79
N LYS A 179 16.66 -9.16 15.10
CA LYS A 179 16.50 -10.31 16.00
C LYS A 179 15.06 -10.83 15.97
N ARG A 180 14.08 -9.93 16.04
CA ARG A 180 12.67 -10.32 16.07
C ARG A 180 12.21 -10.95 14.75
N LEU A 181 12.67 -10.45 13.61
CA LEU A 181 12.42 -11.07 12.31
C LEU A 181 13.08 -12.47 12.20
N ALA A 182 14.31 -12.63 12.66
CA ALA A 182 15.02 -13.92 12.68
C ALA A 182 14.25 -14.97 13.50
N GLN A 183 13.78 -14.61 14.70
CA GLN A 183 12.94 -15.47 15.55
C GLN A 183 11.63 -15.89 14.88
N ASN A 184 11.17 -15.15 13.87
CA ASN A 184 9.99 -15.46 13.07
C ASN A 184 10.32 -16.11 11.71
N GLY A 185 11.54 -16.63 11.56
CA GLY A 185 11.97 -17.43 10.40
C GLY A 185 12.29 -16.62 9.14
N TRP A 186 12.59 -15.32 9.27
CA TRP A 186 13.02 -14.50 8.14
C TRP A 186 14.53 -14.56 7.93
N ASN A 187 14.96 -14.82 6.70
CA ASN A 187 16.35 -14.63 6.30
C ASN A 187 16.66 -13.15 6.18
N LEU A 188 17.88 -12.74 6.52
CA LEU A 188 18.22 -11.33 6.70
C LEU A 188 19.43 -10.91 5.88
N ILE A 189 19.29 -9.77 5.20
CA ILE A 189 20.41 -8.95 4.77
C ILE A 189 20.53 -7.80 5.76
N LEU A 190 21.65 -7.73 6.47
CA LEU A 190 21.89 -6.79 7.56
C LEU A 190 22.85 -5.69 7.08
N ASN A 191 22.30 -4.57 6.61
CA ASN A 191 23.13 -3.46 6.17
C ASN A 191 23.66 -2.64 7.37
N TYR A 192 24.95 -2.30 7.32
CA TYR A 192 25.61 -1.40 8.26
C TYR A 192 26.59 -0.47 7.54
N CYS A 193 26.94 0.66 8.18
CA CYS A 193 27.88 1.64 7.64
C CYS A 193 29.30 1.45 8.20
N SER A 194 29.49 1.64 9.50
CA SER A 194 30.81 1.69 10.16
C SER A 194 31.08 0.51 11.10
N ASP A 195 30.10 0.10 11.91
CA ASP A 195 30.28 -0.93 12.96
C ASP A 195 30.13 -2.36 12.44
N ARG A 196 31.24 -2.89 11.93
CA ARG A 196 31.32 -4.28 11.44
C ARG A 196 31.15 -5.30 12.55
N ALA A 197 31.72 -5.07 13.72
CA ALA A 197 31.73 -6.05 14.81
C ALA A 197 30.31 -6.32 15.31
N SER A 198 29.53 -5.26 15.55
CA SER A 198 28.13 -5.39 15.95
C SER A 198 27.27 -6.08 14.87
N ALA A 199 27.50 -5.78 13.60
CA ALA A 199 26.76 -6.40 12.49
C ALA A 199 27.08 -7.89 12.33
N GLU A 200 28.35 -8.28 12.50
CA GLU A 200 28.76 -9.69 12.46
C GLU A 200 28.23 -10.47 13.66
N GLU A 201 28.23 -9.87 14.85
CA GLU A 201 27.69 -10.50 16.05
C GLU A 201 26.17 -10.67 15.96
N LEU A 202 25.45 -9.64 15.49
CA LEU A 202 24.03 -9.75 15.18
C LEU A 202 23.75 -10.88 14.18
N ALA A 203 24.54 -10.98 13.10
CA ALA A 203 24.38 -12.04 12.12
C ALA A 203 24.59 -13.43 12.73
N LYS A 204 25.55 -13.61 13.66
CA LYS A 204 25.70 -14.88 14.38
C LYS A 204 24.48 -15.17 15.24
N GLN A 205 23.98 -14.20 15.99
CA GLN A 205 22.80 -14.37 16.83
C GLN A 205 21.57 -14.78 16.01
N CYS A 206 21.32 -14.11 14.88
CA CYS A 206 20.21 -14.48 13.98
C CYS A 206 20.38 -15.90 13.40
N ARG A 207 21.61 -16.35 13.12
CA ARG A 207 21.85 -17.72 12.66
C ARG A 207 21.58 -18.78 13.74
N ILE A 208 21.73 -18.43 15.01
CA ILE A 208 21.33 -19.31 16.13
C ILE A 208 19.82 -19.53 16.11
N ASP A 209 19.03 -18.54 15.67
CA ASP A 209 17.57 -18.65 15.49
C ASP A 209 17.17 -19.47 14.23
N GLY A 210 18.14 -20.06 13.52
CA GLY A 210 17.90 -20.99 12.41
C GLY A 210 17.71 -20.36 11.03
N VAL A 211 17.99 -19.06 10.88
CA VAL A 211 17.86 -18.33 9.61
C VAL A 211 19.21 -18.01 8.96
N GLU A 212 19.23 -17.73 7.67
CA GLU A 212 20.39 -17.11 7.03
C GLU A 212 20.47 -15.63 7.40
N ALA A 213 21.65 -15.16 7.79
CA ALA A 213 21.91 -13.74 8.03
C ALA A 213 23.21 -13.31 7.32
N LYS A 214 23.12 -12.28 6.46
CA LYS A 214 24.22 -11.78 5.62
C LYS A 214 24.52 -10.32 5.98
N PRO A 215 25.58 -10.04 6.76
CA PRO A 215 25.98 -8.66 7.04
C PRO A 215 26.62 -8.02 5.81
N VAL A 216 26.19 -6.80 5.47
CA VAL A 216 26.66 -6.07 4.27
C VAL A 216 27.06 -4.65 4.61
N LYS A 217 28.36 -4.36 4.52
CA LYS A 217 28.87 -2.99 4.60
C LYS A 217 28.46 -2.20 3.36
N ALA A 218 27.68 -1.15 3.56
CA ALA A 218 27.37 -0.15 2.54
C ALA A 218 26.97 1.16 3.21
N ASP A 219 27.69 2.23 2.88
CA ASP A 219 27.33 3.59 3.27
C ASP A 219 26.26 4.13 2.30
N LEU A 220 25.05 4.32 2.80
CA LEU A 220 23.90 4.77 2.03
C LEU A 220 24.01 6.24 1.58
N ALA A 221 24.83 7.05 2.25
CA ALA A 221 25.10 8.42 1.80
C ALA A 221 26.04 8.43 0.57
N SER A 222 26.74 7.33 0.30
CA SER A 222 27.62 7.19 -0.85
C SER A 222 26.90 6.51 -2.02
N SER A 223 27.07 7.05 -3.23
CA SER A 223 26.46 6.44 -4.42
C SER A 223 26.96 5.01 -4.67
N ARG A 224 28.20 4.69 -4.27
CA ARG A 224 28.76 3.34 -4.36
C ARG A 224 28.08 2.37 -3.39
N GLY A 225 27.85 2.79 -2.15
CA GLY A 225 27.20 1.96 -1.15
C GLY A 225 25.74 1.71 -1.48
N LEU A 226 25.01 2.74 -1.90
CA LEU A 226 23.62 2.60 -2.33
C LEU A 226 23.48 1.65 -3.53
N ARG A 227 24.28 1.86 -4.59
CA ARG A 227 24.28 0.96 -5.76
C ARG A 227 24.55 -0.49 -5.38
N LYS A 228 25.53 -0.74 -4.51
CA LYS A 228 25.85 -2.08 -4.03
C LYS A 228 24.65 -2.79 -3.42
N LEU A 229 23.80 -2.10 -2.64
CA LEU A 229 22.60 -2.73 -2.09
C LEU A 229 21.49 -2.90 -3.12
N VAL A 230 21.30 -1.92 -4.02
CA VAL A 230 20.33 -2.02 -5.12
C VAL A 230 20.65 -3.24 -6.00
N ASP A 231 21.92 -3.41 -6.38
CA ASP A 231 22.38 -4.54 -7.19
C ASP A 231 22.15 -5.87 -6.45
N LEU A 232 22.52 -5.94 -5.17
CA LEU A 232 22.32 -7.13 -4.35
C LEU A 232 20.85 -7.55 -4.26
N VAL A 233 19.95 -6.57 -4.11
CA VAL A 233 18.51 -6.82 -4.02
C VAL A 233 17.94 -7.31 -5.36
N ASN A 234 18.38 -6.70 -6.47
CA ASN A 234 18.01 -7.12 -7.81
C ASN A 234 18.48 -8.55 -8.13
N GLU A 235 19.70 -8.90 -7.71
CA GLU A 235 20.27 -10.24 -7.89
C GLU A 235 19.56 -11.31 -7.05
N ASN A 236 19.24 -10.99 -5.79
CA ASN A 236 18.65 -11.96 -4.89
C ASN A 236 17.21 -12.32 -5.33
N GLY A 237 16.45 -11.36 -5.85
CA GLY A 237 15.07 -11.56 -6.36
C GLY A 237 14.04 -12.06 -5.33
N GLU A 238 14.50 -12.47 -4.15
CA GLU A 238 13.77 -13.11 -3.05
C GLU A 238 13.46 -12.14 -1.91
N VAL A 239 14.03 -10.93 -1.89
CA VAL A 239 13.74 -9.94 -0.85
C VAL A 239 12.27 -9.52 -0.96
N THR A 240 11.51 -9.85 0.07
CA THR A 240 10.07 -9.58 0.18
C THR A 240 9.75 -8.46 1.16
N CYS A 241 10.69 -8.13 2.07
CA CYS A 241 10.55 -7.05 3.03
C CYS A 241 11.77 -6.12 3.03
N LEU A 242 11.54 -4.81 3.02
CA LEU A 242 12.54 -3.80 3.34
C LEU A 242 12.18 -3.17 4.69
N VAL A 243 13.13 -3.15 5.62
CA VAL A 243 13.06 -2.34 6.84
C VAL A 243 14.10 -1.24 6.76
N HIS A 244 13.64 -0.01 6.56
CA HIS A 244 14.51 1.15 6.53
C HIS A 244 14.62 1.80 7.91
N ALA A 245 15.63 1.38 8.68
CA ALA A 245 15.93 1.93 10.00
C ALA A 245 17.21 2.80 10.02
N ALA A 246 17.96 2.87 8.92
CA ALA A 246 19.11 3.75 8.81
C ALA A 246 18.72 5.23 8.91
N SER A 247 19.45 5.99 9.72
CA SER A 247 19.40 7.46 9.73
C SER A 247 20.76 8.00 10.18
N PRO A 248 21.27 9.09 9.58
CA PRO A 248 22.36 9.87 10.14
C PRO A 248 21.89 10.60 11.42
N PRO A 249 22.81 11.10 12.27
CA PRO A 249 22.48 11.99 13.40
C PRO A 249 21.57 13.15 12.98
N VAL A 250 20.66 13.57 13.86
CA VAL A 250 19.64 14.61 13.58
C VAL A 250 20.25 15.92 13.05
N GLU A 251 21.44 16.29 13.55
CA GLU A 251 22.16 17.52 13.20
C GLU A 251 23.05 17.38 11.96
N SER A 252 23.02 16.23 11.28
CA SER A 252 23.79 16.02 10.06
C SER A 252 23.41 17.05 8.98
N PRO A 253 24.32 17.37 8.03
CA PRO A 253 24.00 18.22 6.90
C PRO A 253 22.80 17.69 6.11
N MET A 254 22.02 18.61 5.52
CA MET A 254 20.81 18.29 4.76
C MET A 254 21.05 17.21 3.70
N ASP A 255 22.17 17.29 2.98
CA ASP A 255 22.53 16.32 1.93
C ASP A 255 22.66 14.90 2.47
N ALA A 256 23.29 14.72 3.64
CA ALA A 256 23.43 13.41 4.26
C ALA A 256 22.08 12.89 4.76
N LEU A 257 21.25 13.76 5.35
CA LEU A 257 19.90 13.42 5.81
C LEU A 257 19.01 13.00 4.65
N MET A 258 19.01 13.73 3.54
CA MET A 258 18.25 13.40 2.34
C MET A 258 18.75 12.12 1.67
N ALA A 259 20.07 11.95 1.56
CA ALA A 259 20.65 10.77 0.92
C ALA A 259 20.25 9.48 1.62
N VAL A 260 20.27 9.47 2.96
CA VAL A 260 19.97 8.26 3.73
C VAL A 260 18.48 8.10 3.99
N ASN A 261 17.79 9.12 4.52
CA ASN A 261 16.39 8.95 4.93
C ASN A 261 15.41 8.89 3.75
N TYR A 262 15.69 9.55 2.63
CA TYR A 262 14.80 9.60 1.46
C TYR A 262 15.36 8.84 0.26
N GLN A 263 16.51 9.26 -0.29
CA GLN A 263 17.00 8.72 -1.57
C GLN A 263 17.31 7.22 -1.46
N ALA A 264 17.81 6.75 -0.31
CA ALA A 264 18.10 5.33 -0.13
C ALA A 264 16.83 4.46 -0.05
N ILE A 265 15.78 4.89 0.66
CA ILE A 265 14.52 4.12 0.71
C ILE A 265 13.79 4.17 -0.63
N GLU A 266 13.85 5.28 -1.34
CA GLU A 266 13.33 5.42 -2.71
C GLU A 266 14.01 4.43 -3.65
N ALA A 267 15.35 4.48 -3.74
CA ALA A 267 16.11 3.62 -4.63
C ALA A 267 15.95 2.12 -4.31
N LEU A 268 15.96 1.75 -3.02
CA LEU A 268 15.78 0.36 -2.60
C LEU A 268 14.35 -0.13 -2.81
N GLY A 269 13.35 0.70 -2.51
CA GLY A 269 11.94 0.36 -2.72
C GLY A 269 11.62 0.18 -4.21
N ASN A 270 12.11 1.07 -5.08
CA ASN A 270 11.94 0.95 -6.52
C ASN A 270 12.64 -0.30 -7.09
N ALA A 271 13.84 -0.63 -6.59
CA ALA A 271 14.54 -1.86 -6.97
C ALA A 271 13.75 -3.13 -6.61
N LEU A 272 13.08 -3.12 -5.45
CA LEU A 272 12.25 -4.24 -5.00
C LEU A 272 10.92 -4.39 -5.74
N LEU A 273 10.39 -3.29 -6.27
CA LEU A 273 9.01 -3.19 -6.74
C LEU A 273 8.68 -4.24 -7.81
N HIS A 274 9.56 -4.46 -8.78
CA HIS A 274 9.34 -5.47 -9.83
C HIS A 274 9.14 -6.88 -9.23
N GLY A 275 9.97 -7.25 -8.25
CA GLY A 275 9.85 -8.53 -7.55
C GLY A 275 8.58 -8.62 -6.70
N MET A 276 8.19 -7.51 -6.06
CA MET A 276 6.95 -7.43 -5.29
C MET A 276 5.71 -7.57 -6.18
N LEU A 277 5.67 -6.93 -7.35
CA LEU A 277 4.58 -7.07 -8.33
C LEU A 277 4.55 -8.48 -8.95
N CYS A 278 5.71 -9.09 -9.20
CA CYS A 278 5.81 -10.48 -9.63
C CYS A 278 5.11 -11.43 -8.64
N ARG A 279 5.29 -11.21 -7.33
CA ARG A 279 4.65 -11.99 -6.26
C ARG A 279 3.26 -11.50 -5.88
N GLN A 280 2.89 -10.31 -6.36
CA GLN A 280 1.77 -9.51 -5.85
C GLN A 280 1.78 -9.48 -4.32
N GLU A 281 2.98 -9.28 -3.77
CA GLU A 281 3.30 -9.33 -2.35
C GLU A 281 4.66 -8.69 -2.06
N GLY A 282 4.66 -7.71 -1.16
CA GLY A 282 5.87 -7.10 -0.67
C GLY A 282 5.59 -6.12 0.45
N ILE A 283 6.57 -5.90 1.32
CA ILE A 283 6.44 -4.97 2.43
C ILE A 283 7.62 -4.00 2.37
N VAL A 284 7.33 -2.70 2.42
CA VAL A 284 8.35 -1.66 2.59
C VAL A 284 8.05 -0.99 3.90
N THR A 285 9.01 -0.94 4.82
CA THR A 285 8.82 -0.30 6.11
C THR A 285 9.82 0.82 6.33
N LEU A 286 9.34 1.89 6.96
CA LEU A 286 10.11 3.07 7.30
C LEU A 286 10.03 3.30 8.80
N ILE A 287 11.19 3.43 9.46
CA ILE A 287 11.25 4.03 10.79
C ILE A 287 11.18 5.55 10.61
N GLY A 288 9.98 6.07 10.84
CA GLY A 288 9.64 7.49 10.84
C GLY A 288 10.05 8.19 12.13
N SER A 289 9.34 9.25 12.49
CA SER A 289 9.61 10.04 13.69
C SER A 289 8.38 10.82 14.12
N SER A 290 8.02 10.82 15.40
CA SER A 290 6.92 11.66 15.89
C SER A 290 7.26 13.16 15.88
N ALA A 291 8.54 13.51 15.80
CA ALA A 291 9.01 14.89 15.59
C ALA A 291 8.38 15.61 14.37
N LEU A 292 7.85 14.87 13.39
CA LEU A 292 7.10 15.42 12.26
C LEU A 292 5.79 16.13 12.68
N GLN A 293 5.28 15.82 13.87
CA GLN A 293 4.01 16.34 14.40
C GLN A 293 4.25 17.53 15.34
N VAL A 294 5.35 17.47 16.11
CA VAL A 294 5.65 18.46 17.16
C VAL A 294 6.35 19.69 16.59
N GLY A 295 7.05 19.55 15.45
CA GLY A 295 7.70 20.67 14.75
C GLY A 295 8.79 21.34 15.59
N SER A 296 10.04 20.85 15.50
CA SER A 296 11.18 21.48 16.16
C SER A 296 11.97 22.34 15.18
N ALA A 297 12.09 23.64 15.46
CA ALA A 297 12.89 24.56 14.64
C ALA A 297 14.38 24.14 14.52
N LYS A 298 14.91 23.42 15.51
CA LYS A 298 16.30 22.92 15.50
C LYS A 298 16.51 21.73 14.56
N TRP A 299 15.43 21.05 14.16
CA TRP A 299 15.50 19.80 13.40
C TRP A 299 14.86 19.93 12.01
N ALA A 300 14.76 21.15 11.48
CA ALA A 300 14.07 21.43 10.22
C ALA A 300 14.55 20.51 9.07
N ASN A 301 15.87 20.35 8.90
CA ASN A 301 16.43 19.49 7.85
C ASN A 301 16.10 18.00 8.06
N TYR A 302 16.16 17.51 9.30
CA TYR A 302 15.82 16.13 9.63
C TYR A 302 14.33 15.85 9.41
N ILE A 303 13.47 16.78 9.87
CA ILE A 303 12.02 16.74 9.67
C ILE A 303 11.71 16.75 8.17
N ALA A 304 12.35 17.62 7.39
CA ALA A 304 12.17 17.67 5.94
C ALA A 304 12.53 16.32 5.26
N ALA A 305 13.69 15.74 5.62
CA ALA A 305 14.12 14.47 5.05
C ALA A 305 13.21 13.29 5.43
N LYS A 306 12.78 13.20 6.70
CA LYS A 306 11.82 12.17 7.14
C LYS A 306 10.44 12.38 6.52
N ALA A 307 9.98 13.62 6.37
CA ALA A 307 8.71 13.94 5.71
C ALA A 307 8.73 13.52 4.22
N ALA A 308 9.84 13.76 3.51
CA ALA A 308 10.02 13.31 2.14
C ALA A 308 9.93 11.78 2.03
N ALA A 309 10.60 11.06 2.94
CA ALA A 309 10.54 9.60 3.00
C ALA A 309 9.11 9.07 3.22
N VAL A 310 8.37 9.69 4.14
CA VAL A 310 6.97 9.33 4.40
C VAL A 310 6.07 9.62 3.20
N SER A 311 6.27 10.75 2.52
CA SER A 311 5.52 11.09 1.31
C SER A 311 5.75 10.06 0.20
N TYR A 312 6.97 9.56 0.04
CA TYR A 312 7.27 8.45 -0.85
C TYR A 312 6.53 7.16 -0.46
N MET A 313 6.51 6.80 0.83
CA MET A 313 5.76 5.64 1.32
C MET A 313 4.26 5.73 1.03
N GLU A 314 3.68 6.93 1.13
CA GLU A 314 2.30 7.20 0.76
C GLU A 314 2.06 7.04 -0.76
N GLY A 315 2.95 7.58 -1.59
CA GLY A 315 2.91 7.39 -3.04
C GLY A 315 2.96 5.91 -3.43
N LEU A 316 3.87 5.14 -2.83
CA LEU A 316 3.93 3.68 -3.03
C LEU A 316 2.61 3.00 -2.69
N ARG A 317 1.94 3.42 -1.61
CA ARG A 317 0.71 2.77 -1.16
C ARG A 317 -0.45 3.09 -2.09
N ARG A 318 -0.59 4.35 -2.51
CA ARG A 318 -1.64 4.76 -3.46
C ARG A 318 -1.48 4.09 -4.81
N HIS A 319 -0.25 3.91 -5.29
CA HIS A 319 0.00 3.32 -6.60
C HIS A 319 0.02 1.80 -6.59
N TYR A 320 0.50 1.17 -5.52
CA TYR A 320 0.79 -0.28 -5.51
C TYR A 320 0.10 -1.07 -4.39
N GLY A 321 -0.67 -0.41 -3.52
CA GLY A 321 -1.42 -1.04 -2.43
C GLY A 321 -2.43 -2.08 -2.91
N SER A 322 -3.15 -1.79 -4.01
CA SER A 322 -4.09 -2.72 -4.65
C SER A 322 -3.40 -3.93 -5.29
N TYR A 323 -2.10 -3.81 -5.61
CA TYR A 323 -1.28 -4.85 -6.23
C TYR A 323 -0.49 -5.69 -5.21
N GLY A 324 -0.77 -5.53 -3.91
CA GLY A 324 -0.19 -6.33 -2.83
C GLY A 324 1.13 -5.80 -2.26
N VAL A 325 1.55 -4.59 -2.63
CA VAL A 325 2.66 -3.89 -1.97
C VAL A 325 2.13 -3.20 -0.71
N ARG A 326 2.82 -3.38 0.42
CA ARG A 326 2.41 -2.87 1.73
C ARG A 326 3.46 -1.91 2.30
N PRO A 327 3.32 -0.59 2.04
CA PRO A 327 4.14 0.42 2.67
C PRO A 327 3.64 0.71 4.09
N LEU A 328 4.52 0.57 5.08
CA LEU A 328 4.24 0.78 6.49
C LEU A 328 5.24 1.77 7.08
N THR A 329 4.76 2.83 7.72
CA THR A 329 5.61 3.73 8.50
C THR A 329 5.29 3.57 9.98
N VAL A 330 6.32 3.29 10.78
CA VAL A 330 6.23 3.38 12.25
C VAL A 330 7.01 4.61 12.68
N ALA A 331 6.31 5.59 13.25
CA ALA A 331 6.86 6.83 13.73
C ALA A 331 6.91 6.82 15.26
N PRO A 332 8.01 6.36 15.85
CA PRO A 332 8.15 6.36 17.30
C PRO A 332 8.38 7.77 17.84
N GLY A 333 7.99 7.95 19.11
CA GLY A 333 8.42 9.02 20.00
C GLY A 333 9.89 8.93 20.35
N PHE A 334 10.27 9.48 21.51
CA PHE A 334 11.63 9.29 22.01
C PHE A 334 11.87 7.81 22.30
N VAL A 335 12.88 7.23 21.65
CA VAL A 335 13.32 5.83 21.86
C VAL A 335 14.64 5.81 22.62
N ALA A 336 14.85 4.83 23.48
CA ALA A 336 16.01 4.65 24.35
C ALA A 336 17.29 4.28 23.57
N THR A 337 17.69 5.15 22.65
CA THR A 337 18.84 5.00 21.77
C THR A 337 19.92 6.06 21.98
N SER A 338 21.17 5.76 21.62
CA SER A 338 22.25 6.75 21.61
C SER A 338 21.91 7.99 20.76
N PHE A 339 21.07 7.81 19.73
CA PHE A 339 20.57 8.87 18.85
C PHE A 339 19.71 9.93 19.56
N SER A 340 18.99 9.57 20.61
CA SER A 340 18.10 10.48 21.34
C SER A 340 18.65 10.92 22.70
N GLN A 341 19.79 10.36 23.14
CA GLN A 341 20.34 10.52 24.49
C GLN A 341 20.55 12.01 24.86
N ASP A 342 21.07 12.81 23.93
CA ASP A 342 21.36 14.23 24.15
C ASP A 342 20.11 15.14 24.16
N TYR A 343 18.94 14.58 23.85
CA TYR A 343 17.69 15.33 23.67
C TYR A 343 16.56 14.88 24.62
N ARG A 344 16.86 14.00 25.58
CA ARG A 344 15.92 13.57 26.62
C ARG A 344 15.97 14.50 27.83
N ALA A 345 14.81 14.82 28.39
CA ALA A 345 14.74 15.31 29.77
C ALA A 345 14.77 14.11 30.72
N GLU A 346 15.34 14.26 31.93
CA GLU A 346 15.50 13.18 32.91
C GLU A 346 14.16 12.49 33.29
N ASP A 347 13.04 13.24 33.26
CA ASP A 347 11.70 12.75 33.63
C ASP A 347 10.84 12.29 32.42
N MET A 348 11.42 12.18 31.23
CA MET A 348 10.68 11.83 30.02
C MET A 348 10.47 10.31 29.93
N SER A 349 9.23 9.87 29.70
CA SER A 349 8.95 8.46 29.36
C SER A 349 9.47 8.17 27.95
N VAL A 350 10.26 7.10 27.81
CA VAL A 350 10.97 6.73 26.58
C VAL A 350 10.57 5.31 26.19
N LEU A 351 10.44 5.06 24.89
CA LEU A 351 10.23 3.72 24.34
C LEU A 351 11.52 2.92 24.32
N GLU A 352 11.48 1.63 24.59
CA GLU A 352 12.59 0.74 24.31
C GLU A 352 12.64 0.35 22.81
N PRO A 353 13.83 0.10 22.22
CA PRO A 353 13.95 -0.38 20.85
C PRO A 353 13.13 -1.66 20.57
N GLU A 354 12.99 -2.52 21.59
CA GLU A 354 12.19 -3.74 21.57
C GLU A 354 10.70 -3.46 21.39
N GLU A 355 10.15 -2.40 21.97
CA GLU A 355 8.74 -2.03 21.80
C GLU A 355 8.44 -1.61 20.35
N VAL A 356 9.34 -0.83 19.76
CA VAL A 356 9.26 -0.45 18.34
C VAL A 356 9.35 -1.70 17.45
N SER A 357 10.27 -2.61 17.79
CA SER A 357 10.48 -3.86 17.07
C SER A 357 9.27 -4.79 17.13
N ASP A 358 8.69 -4.99 18.31
CA ASP A 358 7.55 -5.89 18.50
C ASP A 358 6.33 -5.42 17.72
N LEU A 359 6.02 -4.12 17.79
CA LEU A 359 4.92 -3.54 17.02
C LEU A 359 5.17 -3.68 15.51
N LEU A 360 6.36 -3.29 15.04
CA LEU A 360 6.68 -3.34 13.62
C LEU A 360 6.64 -4.77 13.08
N VAL A 361 7.21 -5.74 13.79
CA VAL A 361 7.29 -7.12 13.32
C VAL A 361 5.92 -7.81 13.37
N SER A 362 5.09 -7.52 14.37
CA SER A 362 3.70 -7.99 14.36
C SER A 362 2.94 -7.42 13.15
N GLU A 363 3.08 -6.13 12.85
CA GLU A 363 2.45 -5.55 11.66
C GLU A 363 2.98 -6.14 10.34
N ILE A 364 4.27 -6.51 10.28
CA ILE A 364 4.87 -7.22 9.13
C ILE A 364 4.27 -8.62 8.95
N ILE A 365 4.09 -9.38 10.04
CA ILE A 365 3.69 -10.79 10.01
C ILE A 365 2.17 -10.95 9.94
N ASP A 366 1.44 -10.23 10.77
CA ASP A 366 0.01 -10.40 11.00
C ASP A 366 -0.84 -9.44 10.16
N GLY A 367 -0.22 -8.37 9.65
CA GLY A 367 -0.88 -7.40 8.80
C GLY A 367 -1.32 -8.02 7.47
N ASN A 368 -2.59 -8.38 7.36
CA ASN A 368 -3.15 -8.99 6.15
C ASN A 368 -3.79 -7.98 5.19
N ASP A 369 -3.84 -6.70 5.55
CA ASP A 369 -4.62 -5.71 4.82
C ASP A 369 -3.74 -4.57 4.30
N SER A 370 -3.53 -4.51 2.98
CA SER A 370 -2.85 -3.40 2.31
C SER A 370 -3.73 -2.15 2.15
N SER A 371 -5.04 -2.26 2.44
CA SER A 371 -6.01 -1.16 2.42
C SER A 371 -6.10 -0.41 3.76
N LYS A 372 -5.48 -0.94 4.83
CA LYS A 372 -5.39 -0.25 6.13
C LYS A 372 -4.42 0.94 6.08
N GLU A 373 -4.71 1.92 6.92
CA GLU A 373 -3.85 3.05 7.28
C GLU A 373 -2.38 2.61 7.50
N GLY A 374 -1.49 3.07 6.61
CA GLY A 374 -0.09 2.65 6.57
C GLY A 374 0.85 3.46 7.46
N TYR A 375 0.32 4.27 8.39
CA TYR A 375 1.11 5.10 9.29
C TYR A 375 0.73 4.83 10.75
N ILE A 376 1.74 4.56 11.58
CA ILE A 376 1.56 4.20 12.99
C ILE A 376 2.38 5.17 13.84
N TRP A 377 1.75 5.84 14.80
CA TRP A 377 2.41 6.62 15.83
C TRP A 377 2.55 5.75 17.06
N LEU A 378 3.79 5.58 17.49
CA LEU A 378 4.09 4.84 18.70
C LEU A 378 4.66 5.83 19.70
N GLU A 379 3.92 6.10 20.76
CA GLU A 379 4.37 6.87 21.92
C GLU A 379 4.31 5.94 23.13
N SER A 380 5.03 6.27 24.21
CA SER A 380 4.96 5.47 25.44
C SER A 380 3.55 5.44 26.06
N SER A 381 2.70 6.41 25.71
CA SER A 381 1.30 6.48 26.11
C SER A 381 0.35 5.61 25.26
N GLY A 382 0.83 5.05 24.14
CA GLY A 382 0.05 4.14 23.32
C GLY A 382 0.30 4.27 21.81
N VAL A 383 -0.51 3.54 21.04
CA VAL A 383 -0.40 3.43 19.58
C VAL A 383 -1.57 4.14 18.90
N LYS A 384 -1.29 5.03 17.95
CA LYS A 384 -2.30 5.60 17.04
C LYS A 384 -2.03 5.15 15.61
N ARG A 385 -3.08 4.87 14.84
CA ARG A 385 -3.00 4.51 13.42
C ARG A 385 -3.65 5.62 12.60
N GLY A 386 -3.16 5.85 11.39
CA GLY A 386 -3.63 6.93 10.54
C GLY A 386 -2.94 6.99 9.18
N SER A 387 -3.16 8.11 8.51
CA SER A 387 -2.41 8.51 7.32
C SER A 387 -1.56 9.74 7.63
N TYR A 388 -0.35 9.79 7.10
CA TYR A 388 0.50 10.95 7.28
C TYR A 388 -0.14 12.20 6.69
N GLY A 389 -0.13 13.32 7.43
CA GLY A 389 -0.70 14.59 7.01
C GLY A 389 -2.18 14.79 7.35
N PHE A 390 -2.89 13.73 7.77
CA PHE A 390 -4.28 13.81 8.24
C PHE A 390 -4.35 13.37 9.70
N TYR A 391 -4.46 14.35 10.59
CA TYR A 391 -4.57 14.15 12.02
C TYR A 391 -6.06 14.04 12.35
N ALA A 392 -6.59 12.84 12.54
CA ALA A 392 -7.88 12.69 13.22
C ALA A 392 -7.68 13.16 14.67
N ASP A 393 -8.41 14.18 15.08
CA ASP A 393 -8.24 14.85 16.37
C ASP A 393 -8.09 13.88 17.55
N GLY A 394 -7.07 14.13 18.36
CA GLY A 394 -6.85 13.40 19.59
C GLY A 394 -5.69 14.01 20.38
N GLY A 395 -5.92 15.17 21.00
CA GLY A 395 -5.09 15.61 22.13
C GLY A 395 -5.25 14.68 23.36
N PRO A 396 -4.52 14.88 24.48
CA PRO A 396 -3.60 16.00 24.77
C PRO A 396 -2.24 15.60 25.38
N ALA A 397 -1.25 16.51 25.33
CA ALA A 397 -0.25 16.66 26.40
C ALA A 397 0.43 18.05 26.36
N ARG A 398 -0.14 19.03 27.08
CA ARG A 398 0.62 20.11 27.73
C ARG A 398 -0.07 20.52 29.04
N LYS A 399 0.56 20.18 30.17
CA LYS A 399 0.52 20.92 31.46
C LYS A 399 1.76 21.85 31.45
N LYS A 400 1.82 23.07 31.99
CA LYS A 400 0.97 23.89 32.89
C LYS A 400 1.49 25.35 32.87
N LEU A 401 0.67 26.30 33.36
CA LEU A 401 0.91 27.63 33.98
C LEU A 401 0.03 28.70 33.30
N GLU A 402 -0.79 29.53 33.95
CA GLU A 402 -1.37 29.63 35.30
C GLU A 402 -2.47 30.73 35.23
N ASN A 403 -3.54 30.57 36.02
CA ASN A 403 -4.55 31.56 36.50
C ASN A 403 -5.32 32.48 35.52
N GLU A 404 -6.64 32.30 35.40
CA GLU A 404 -7.68 33.07 36.15
C GLU A 404 -9.12 32.64 35.74
N PRO A 405 -10.16 32.95 36.55
CA PRO A 405 -11.34 32.11 36.72
C PRO A 405 -12.55 32.54 35.89
N VAL A 406 -13.62 31.73 35.86
CA VAL A 406 -15.00 32.13 36.24
C VAL A 406 -16.05 31.03 35.94
N HIS A 407 -16.79 30.70 37.01
CA HIS A 407 -18.16 30.18 37.18
C HIS A 407 -18.76 28.95 36.44
N ARG A 408 -19.05 27.91 37.25
CA ARG A 408 -20.38 27.36 37.67
C ARG A 408 -21.55 27.51 36.67
N SER A 409 -22.46 26.56 36.44
CA SER A 409 -22.83 25.27 37.07
C SER A 409 -24.11 24.77 36.36
N GLY A 410 -24.44 23.47 36.45
CA GLY A 410 -25.85 23.02 36.41
C GLY A 410 -26.22 21.93 35.40
N GLN A 411 -26.22 20.68 35.89
CA GLN A 411 -27.16 19.58 35.58
C GLN A 411 -28.64 20.04 35.40
N LEU A 412 -29.63 19.36 34.80
CA LEU A 412 -29.88 18.03 34.22
C LEU A 412 -31.27 18.11 33.50
N LEU A 413 -31.49 17.28 32.47
CA LEU A 413 -32.73 16.61 32.02
C LEU A 413 -34.07 17.40 31.91
N GLU A 414 -34.69 17.43 30.71
CA GLU A 414 -35.96 16.74 30.36
C GLU A 414 -36.66 17.23 29.05
N GLN A 415 -37.13 16.24 28.26
CA GLN A 415 -38.37 16.17 27.46
C GLN A 415 -38.56 16.84 26.06
N ARG A 416 -38.71 15.91 25.08
CA ARG A 416 -39.74 15.72 24.01
C ARG A 416 -40.02 16.78 22.91
N HIS A 417 -39.97 16.23 21.68
CA HIS A 417 -40.31 16.75 20.34
C HIS A 417 -41.63 17.54 20.21
N SER A 418 -41.54 18.70 19.57
CA SER A 418 -42.30 19.09 18.37
C SER A 418 -41.80 20.47 17.87
N ASP A 419 -40.69 20.52 17.12
CA ASP A 419 -40.25 21.74 16.44
C ASP A 419 -39.46 21.31 15.18
N GLY A 420 -39.59 22.04 14.07
CA GLY A 420 -39.01 21.68 12.77
C GLY A 420 -37.55 21.23 12.91
N GLU A 421 -37.22 20.08 12.35
CA GLU A 421 -35.85 19.56 12.41
C GLU A 421 -34.93 20.54 11.67
N ASP A 422 -34.16 21.30 12.43
CA ASP A 422 -33.12 22.17 11.92
C ASP A 422 -32.13 21.33 11.09
N LEU A 423 -31.65 21.89 9.97
CA LEU A 423 -30.75 21.22 9.03
C LEU A 423 -29.53 20.63 9.76
N ALA A 424 -29.05 21.30 10.81
CA ALA A 424 -27.95 20.80 11.62
C ALA A 424 -28.27 19.46 12.30
N SER A 425 -29.52 19.25 12.72
CA SER A 425 -29.98 18.01 13.32
C SER A 425 -30.09 16.89 12.29
N LEU A 426 -30.60 17.19 11.09
CA LEU A 426 -30.65 16.23 9.98
C LEU A 426 -29.27 15.73 9.58
N VAL A 427 -28.31 16.64 9.43
CA VAL A 427 -26.92 16.29 9.09
C VAL A 427 -26.30 15.44 10.21
N LYS A 428 -26.49 15.81 11.48
CA LYS A 428 -26.01 15.01 12.62
C LYS A 428 -26.63 13.61 12.64
N ASN A 429 -27.93 13.48 12.35
CA ASN A 429 -28.63 12.21 12.32
C ASN A 429 -28.11 11.30 11.19
N PHE A 430 -27.95 11.85 9.99
CA PHE A 430 -27.41 11.12 8.84
C PHE A 430 -26.00 10.56 9.12
N PHE A 431 -25.15 11.35 9.77
CA PHE A 431 -23.79 10.93 10.17
C PHE A 431 -23.69 10.24 11.53
N LYS A 432 -24.82 10.05 12.24
CA LYS A 432 -24.87 9.46 13.59
C LYS A 432 -23.94 10.18 14.58
N LEU A 433 -23.86 11.50 14.48
CA LEU A 433 -23.02 12.35 15.33
C LEU A 433 -23.69 12.59 16.69
N PRO A 434 -22.91 12.74 17.78
CA PRO A 434 -23.45 13.20 19.06
C PRO A 434 -24.20 14.53 18.92
N PRO A 435 -25.32 14.76 19.65
CA PRO A 435 -26.13 15.98 19.51
C PRO A 435 -25.34 17.29 19.70
N GLN A 436 -24.38 17.27 20.63
CA GLN A 436 -23.50 18.38 20.98
C GLN A 436 -22.36 18.66 19.99
N THR A 437 -22.26 17.89 18.90
CA THR A 437 -21.21 18.09 17.89
C THR A 437 -21.44 19.43 17.19
N ASN A 438 -20.42 20.31 17.18
CA ASN A 438 -20.47 21.53 16.38
C ASN A 438 -20.13 21.19 14.92
N ILE A 439 -21.05 21.49 14.01
CA ILE A 439 -20.89 21.26 12.57
C ILE A 439 -20.95 22.55 11.75
N GLU A 440 -21.00 23.73 12.38
CA GLU A 440 -21.08 25.03 11.69
C GLU A 440 -19.94 25.26 10.70
N HIS A 441 -18.78 24.64 10.93
CA HIS A 441 -17.63 24.69 10.03
C HIS A 441 -17.25 23.31 9.47
N ALA A 442 -18.19 22.35 9.49
CA ALA A 442 -17.92 21.02 8.97
C ALA A 442 -17.74 21.07 7.45
N GLY A 443 -16.60 20.56 6.99
CA GLY A 443 -16.40 20.23 5.59
C GLY A 443 -17.01 18.86 5.31
N LEU A 444 -18.03 18.86 4.46
CA LEU A 444 -18.74 17.67 4.05
C LEU A 444 -17.82 16.82 3.16
N ASP A 445 -17.15 17.44 2.19
CA ASP A 445 -16.21 16.80 1.26
C ASP A 445 -14.92 16.22 1.86
N ILE A 446 -14.58 16.61 3.09
CA ILE A 446 -13.36 16.18 3.80
C ILE A 446 -13.65 15.24 4.97
N THR A 447 -14.91 14.83 5.16
CA THR A 447 -15.29 13.88 6.20
C THR A 447 -14.89 12.44 5.80
N PRO A 448 -14.29 11.63 6.69
CA PRO A 448 -13.92 10.24 6.35
C PRO A 448 -15.14 9.41 5.91
N GLY A 449 -15.02 8.73 4.77
CA GLY A 449 -16.13 7.98 4.16
C GLY A 449 -17.05 8.83 3.27
N TRP A 450 -16.70 10.09 3.02
CA TRP A 450 -17.41 10.98 2.11
C TRP A 450 -16.94 10.79 0.66
N ASP A 451 -17.88 10.53 -0.25
CA ASP A 451 -17.68 10.50 -1.69
C ASP A 451 -18.91 11.12 -2.39
N SER A 452 -18.90 11.15 -3.73
CA SER A 452 -20.02 11.69 -4.50
C SER A 452 -21.35 10.94 -4.26
N LEU A 453 -21.30 9.65 -3.93
CA LEU A 453 -22.49 8.84 -3.66
C LEU A 453 -23.09 9.20 -2.29
N ARG A 454 -22.26 9.30 -1.25
CA ARG A 454 -22.67 9.75 0.09
C ARG A 454 -23.20 11.18 0.09
N HIS A 455 -22.65 12.04 -0.78
CA HIS A 455 -23.18 13.39 -0.98
C HIS A 455 -24.60 13.35 -1.55
N ILE A 456 -24.85 12.51 -2.57
CA ILE A 456 -26.19 12.32 -3.14
C ILE A 456 -27.15 11.74 -2.09
N GLU A 457 -26.72 10.75 -1.31
CA GLU A 457 -27.53 10.17 -0.23
C GLU A 457 -27.95 11.22 0.81
N LEU A 458 -27.03 12.12 1.20
CA LEU A 458 -27.37 13.21 2.12
C LEU A 458 -28.38 14.18 1.50
N MET A 459 -28.21 14.54 0.24
CA MET A 459 -29.11 15.46 -0.45
C MET A 459 -30.53 14.88 -0.55
N LEU A 460 -30.65 13.61 -0.94
CA LEU A 460 -31.93 12.89 -0.97
C LEU A 460 -32.56 12.79 0.43
N TYR A 461 -31.75 12.53 1.46
CA TYR A 461 -32.20 12.50 2.85
C TYR A 461 -32.77 13.85 3.29
N ILE A 462 -32.12 14.96 2.92
CA ILE A 462 -32.59 16.30 3.24
C ILE A 462 -33.85 16.67 2.44
N GLU A 463 -33.92 16.32 1.15
CA GLU A 463 -35.13 16.51 0.33
C GLU A 463 -36.35 15.81 0.94
N GLU A 464 -36.18 14.57 1.40
CA GLU A 464 -37.23 13.78 2.04
C GLU A 464 -37.74 14.43 3.34
N HIS A 465 -36.84 14.98 4.16
CA HIS A 465 -37.18 15.49 5.49
C HIS A 465 -37.63 16.96 5.48
N LEU A 466 -37.17 17.77 4.52
CA LEU A 466 -37.52 19.19 4.39
C LEU A 466 -38.56 19.47 3.29
N GLY A 467 -38.90 18.49 2.46
CA GLY A 467 -39.91 18.64 1.41
C GLY A 467 -39.50 19.59 0.27
N ILE A 468 -38.19 19.69 0.01
CA ILE A 468 -37.60 20.55 -1.03
C ILE A 468 -37.07 19.71 -2.20
N HIS A 469 -36.71 20.36 -3.31
CA HIS A 469 -36.05 19.71 -4.44
C HIS A 469 -34.74 20.43 -4.81
N LEU A 470 -33.65 19.66 -4.90
CA LEU A 470 -32.27 20.06 -5.17
C LEU A 470 -31.85 19.55 -6.55
N LYS A 471 -31.11 20.37 -7.31
CA LYS A 471 -30.68 20.05 -8.67
C LYS A 471 -29.32 19.33 -8.65
N SER A 472 -29.04 18.56 -9.70
CA SER A 472 -27.75 17.85 -9.83
C SER A 472 -26.53 18.79 -9.84
N GLY A 473 -26.69 20.04 -10.28
CA GLY A 473 -25.63 21.05 -10.26
C GLY A 473 -25.36 21.66 -8.88
N ASP A 474 -26.26 21.46 -7.91
CA ASP A 474 -26.13 22.04 -6.57
C ASP A 474 -25.06 21.28 -5.75
N ILE A 475 -24.79 20.01 -6.09
CA ILE A 475 -23.88 19.08 -5.39
C ILE A 475 -22.44 19.61 -5.34
N GLU A 476 -21.97 20.25 -6.41
CA GLU A 476 -20.59 20.76 -6.48
C GLU A 476 -20.37 21.97 -5.56
N SER A 477 -21.46 22.65 -5.15
CA SER A 477 -21.41 23.86 -4.33
C SER A 477 -21.57 23.60 -2.82
N THR A 478 -22.05 22.41 -2.42
CA THR A 478 -22.41 22.05 -1.04
C THR A 478 -21.30 21.29 -0.30
N THR A 479 -20.04 21.62 -0.54
CA THR A 479 -18.89 20.94 0.09
C THR A 479 -18.71 21.29 1.57
N THR A 480 -19.39 22.31 2.09
CA THR A 480 -19.41 22.67 3.52
C THR A 480 -20.84 22.73 4.04
N PHE A 481 -21.01 22.52 5.35
CA PHE A 481 -22.31 22.67 6.00
C PHE A 481 -22.88 24.08 5.83
N GLN A 482 -22.03 25.12 5.80
CA GLN A 482 -22.46 26.50 5.53
C GLN A 482 -23.05 26.67 4.14
N ASN A 483 -22.37 26.16 3.10
CA ASN A 483 -22.87 26.27 1.73
C ASN A 483 -24.17 25.49 1.56
N LEU A 484 -24.25 24.30 2.16
CA LEU A 484 -25.49 23.52 2.23
C LEU A 484 -26.59 24.33 2.93
N SER A 485 -26.31 24.93 4.09
CA SER A 485 -27.28 25.74 4.84
C SER A 485 -27.77 26.95 4.04
N SER A 486 -26.88 27.63 3.30
CA SER A 486 -27.24 28.75 2.44
C SER A 486 -28.14 28.32 1.27
N LEU A 487 -27.81 27.20 0.61
CA LEU A 487 -28.62 26.63 -0.47
C LEU A 487 -30.02 26.20 0.02
N ILE A 488 -30.07 25.53 1.17
CA ILE A 488 -31.33 25.05 1.74
C ILE A 488 -32.21 26.24 2.16
N SER A 489 -31.60 27.28 2.72
CA SER A 489 -32.29 28.51 3.10
C SER A 489 -32.87 29.24 1.88
N SER A 490 -32.15 29.31 0.74
CA SER A 490 -32.69 29.92 -0.50
C SER A 490 -33.83 29.10 -1.11
N ARG A 491 -33.77 27.77 -1.02
CA ARG A 491 -34.83 26.86 -1.49
C ARG A 491 -36.11 26.94 -0.64
N ILE A 492 -35.97 27.12 0.67
CA ILE A 492 -37.10 27.26 1.60
C ILE A 492 -37.72 28.67 1.50
N SER A 493 -36.92 29.72 1.27
CA SER A 493 -37.42 31.09 1.12
C SER A 493 -38.11 31.36 -0.23
N GLY A 494 -38.00 30.44 -1.21
CA GLY A 494 -38.56 30.59 -2.54
C GLY A 494 -37.81 31.59 -3.41
N GLU A 495 -36.57 31.92 -3.07
CA GLU A 495 -35.67 32.73 -3.90
C GLU A 495 -34.94 31.83 -4.89
N ASP A 496 -35.66 31.32 -5.89
CA ASP A 496 -35.10 30.81 -7.16
C ASP A 496 -36.17 30.64 -8.25
#